data_AF-A0A527UUE7-F1
#
_entry.id   AF-A0A527UUE7-F1
#
_cell.length_a   1.000
_cell.length_b   1.000
_cell.length_c   1.000
_cell.angle_alpha   90.00
_cell.angle_beta   90.00
_cell.angle_gamma   90.00
#
_symmetry.space_group_name_H-M   'P 1'
#
loop_
_entity.id
_entity.type
_entity.pdbx_description
1 polymer ?
#
loop_
_entity_poly.entity_id
_entity_poly.type
_entity_poly.pdbx_seq_one_letter_code
_entity_poly.pdbx_strand_id
1 'polypeptide(L)'
;AGVLAINEAGFATSHVFEQAEIKAFTGIFRTALARHCELLDRRETAGKIRRCHGDLHLRNICLFDGEPRLFDCIEFNDQIASIDV
;
A
#
# COMPACT_ATOMS: atom_id res chain seq x y z
N ALA A 1 4.69 -9.76 4.80
CA ALA A 1 3.65 -10.82 4.80
C ALA A 1 2.35 -10.43 5.52
N GLY A 2 2.39 -9.70 6.64
CA GLY A 2 1.18 -9.34 7.42
C GLY A 2 0.08 -8.63 6.63
N VAL A 3 0.43 -7.73 5.71
CA VAL A 3 -0.54 -7.03 4.84
C VAL A 3 -1.39 -8.00 4.02
N LEU A 4 -0.82 -9.10 3.51
CA LEU A 4 -1.59 -10.07 2.73
C LEU A 4 -2.61 -10.82 3.58
N ALA A 5 -2.30 -11.08 4.86
CA ALA A 5 -3.25 -11.68 5.79
C ALA A 5 -4.38 -10.71 6.16
N ILE A 6 -4.06 -9.41 6.30
CA ILE A 6 -5.07 -8.36 6.50
C ILE A 6 -6.00 -8.27 5.28
N ASN A 7 -5.45 -8.32 4.06
CA ASN A 7 -6.25 -8.29 2.83
C ASN A 7 -7.17 -9.50 2.72
N GLU A 8 -6.64 -10.71 2.98
CA GLU A 8 -7.42 -11.96 2.96
C GLU A 8 -8.58 -11.90 3.98
N ALA A 9 -8.30 -11.48 5.22
CA ALA A 9 -9.33 -11.29 6.24
C ALA A 9 -10.36 -10.22 5.86
N GLY A 10 -9.90 -9.08 5.32
CA GLY A 10 -10.77 -7.99 4.87
C GLY A 10 -11.71 -8.43 3.76
N PHE A 11 -11.20 -9.12 2.74
CA PHE A 11 -12.04 -9.66 1.67
C PHE A 11 -13.04 -10.70 2.17
N ALA A 12 -12.65 -11.55 3.13
CA ALA A 12 -13.55 -12.55 3.71
C ALA A 12 -14.75 -11.94 4.45
N THR A 13 -14.67 -10.68 4.90
CA THR A 13 -15.79 -9.95 5.50
C THR A 13 -16.69 -9.23 4.50
N SER A 14 -16.28 -9.18 3.23
CA SER A 14 -16.98 -8.47 2.16
C SER A 14 -17.89 -9.40 1.34
N HIS A 15 -18.86 -8.81 0.64
CA HIS A 15 -19.70 -9.50 -0.35
C HIS A 15 -19.25 -9.25 -1.79
N VAL A 16 -18.11 -8.59 -1.98
CA VAL A 16 -17.57 -8.25 -3.32
C VAL A 16 -16.98 -9.47 -4.02
N PHE A 17 -16.48 -10.46 -3.26
CA PHE A 17 -15.79 -11.63 -3.80
C PHE A 17 -16.27 -12.92 -3.14
N GLU A 18 -16.39 -13.98 -3.94
CA GLU A 18 -16.67 -15.33 -3.47
C GLU A 18 -15.43 -15.95 -2.80
N GLN A 19 -15.63 -16.94 -1.92
CA GLN A 19 -14.54 -17.61 -1.21
C GLN A 19 -13.49 -18.22 -2.14
N ALA A 20 -13.93 -18.72 -3.31
CA ALA A 20 -13.03 -19.25 -4.32
C ALA A 20 -12.12 -18.16 -4.93
N GLU A 21 -12.66 -16.96 -5.14
CA GLU A 21 -11.91 -15.80 -5.68
C GLU A 21 -10.92 -15.27 -4.64
N ILE A 22 -11.33 -15.16 -3.38
CA ILE A 22 -10.45 -14.73 -2.28
C ILE A 22 -9.24 -15.67 -2.17
N LYS A 23 -9.47 -16.99 -2.25
CA LYS A 23 -8.40 -17.99 -2.25
C LYS A 23 -7.48 -17.83 -3.46
N ALA A 24 -8.05 -17.60 -4.65
CA ALA A 24 -7.28 -17.37 -5.87
C ALA A 24 -6.41 -16.11 -5.77
N PHE A 25 -6.97 -14.97 -5.35
CA PHE A 25 -6.25 -13.72 -5.15
C PHE A 25 -5.15 -13.86 -4.12
N THR A 26 -5.43 -14.50 -2.98
CA THR A 26 -4.42 -14.76 -1.94
C THR A 26 -3.24 -15.55 -2.50
N GLY A 27 -3.51 -16.59 -3.30
CA GLY A 27 -2.45 -17.36 -3.98
C GLY A 27 -1.62 -16.52 -4.96
N ILE A 28 -2.29 -15.70 -5.78
CA ILE A 28 -1.63 -14.79 -6.73
C ILE A 28 -0.75 -13.77 -5.99
N PHE A 29 -1.26 -13.14 -4.94
CA PHE A 29 -0.53 -12.14 -4.17
C PHE A 29 0.69 -12.73 -3.46
N ARG A 30 0.56 -13.94 -2.88
CA ARG A 30 1.69 -14.62 -2.25
C ARG A 30 2.77 -14.98 -3.28
N THR A 31 2.36 -15.42 -4.46
CA THR A 31 3.29 -15.71 -5.57
C THR A 31 4.00 -14.45 -6.06
N ALA A 32 3.26 -13.35 -6.23
CA ALA A 32 3.83 -12.05 -6.61
C ALA A 32 4.81 -11.53 -5.54
N LEU A 33 4.47 -11.64 -4.25
CA LEU A 33 5.35 -11.27 -3.16
C LEU A 33 6.64 -12.10 -3.17
N ALA A 34 6.54 -13.42 -3.33
CA ALA A 34 7.71 -14.30 -3.43
C ALA A 34 8.59 -13.96 -4.65
N ARG A 35 7.98 -13.56 -5.78
CA ARG A 35 8.71 -13.12 -6.97
C ARG A 35 9.46 -11.80 -6.76
N HIS A 36 8.92 -10.89 -5.94
CA HIS A 36 9.43 -9.52 -5.81
C HIS A 36 10.12 -9.22 -4.49
N CYS A 37 10.16 -10.14 -3.52
CA CYS A 37 10.74 -9.90 -2.20
C CYS A 37 12.18 -9.37 -2.26
N GLU A 38 13.06 -10.00 -3.04
CA GLU A 38 14.45 -9.56 -3.17
C GLU A 38 14.59 -8.15 -3.78
N LEU A 39 13.64 -7.73 -4.62
CA LEU A 39 13.63 -6.36 -5.14
C LEU A 39 13.21 -5.37 -4.04
N LEU A 40 12.20 -5.72 -3.26
CA LEU A 40 11.72 -4.88 -2.15
C LEU A 40 12.82 -4.71 -1.09
N ASP A 41 13.50 -5.79 -0.70
CA ASP A 41 14.61 -5.75 0.27
C ASP A 41 15.79 -4.90 -0.25
N ARG A 42 16.11 -4.99 -1.55
CA ARG A 42 17.13 -4.13 -2.17
C ARG A 42 16.74 -2.66 -2.18
N ARG A 43 15.45 -2.35 -2.34
CA ARG A 43 14.96 -0.96 -2.31
C ARG A 43 14.99 -0.40 -0.90
N GLU A 44 14.65 -1.20 0.10
CA GLU A 44 14.81 -0.83 1.51
C GLU A 44 16.26 -0.49 1.86
N THR A 45 17.19 -1.40 1.57
CA THR A 45 18.62 -1.18 1.82
C THR A 45 19.20 0.01 1.04
N ALA A 46 18.61 0.36 -0.10
CA ALA A 46 18.95 1.56 -0.87
C ALA A 46 18.27 2.87 -0.36
N GLY A 47 17.57 2.83 0.77
CA GLY A 47 16.92 4.01 1.36
C GLY A 47 15.72 4.53 0.56
N LYS A 48 14.98 3.63 -0.10
CA LYS A 48 13.75 3.95 -0.86
C LYS A 48 12.49 3.87 -0.02
N ILE A 49 12.54 3.19 1.14
CA ILE A 49 11.45 3.27 2.12
C ILE A 49 11.58 4.60 2.88
N ARG A 50 10.59 5.47 2.70
CA ARG A 50 10.62 6.84 3.24
C ARG A 50 9.27 7.23 3.79
N ARG A 51 9.29 8.03 4.85
CA ARG A 51 8.10 8.73 5.31
C ARG A 51 7.70 9.77 4.26
N CYS A 52 6.46 9.70 3.80
CA CYS A 52 5.88 10.63 2.83
C CYS A 52 4.39 10.83 3.11
N HIS A 53 3.61 11.24 2.11
CA HIS A 53 2.17 11.44 2.23
C HIS A 53 1.38 10.17 2.60
N GLY A 54 1.90 8.99 2.23
CA GLY A 54 1.22 7.70 2.39
C GLY A 54 0.07 7.44 1.41
N ASP A 55 -0.60 8.48 0.92
CA ASP A 55 -1.72 8.38 -0.04
C ASP A 55 -1.78 9.58 -0.99
N LEU A 56 -0.68 9.87 -1.70
CA LEU A 56 -0.63 11.01 -2.60
C LEU A 56 -1.28 10.68 -3.94
N HIS A 57 -2.41 11.32 -4.21
CA HIS A 57 -3.09 11.32 -5.50
C HIS A 57 -3.72 12.69 -5.78
N LEU A 58 -4.17 12.97 -7.02
CA LEU A 58 -4.67 14.30 -7.40
C LEU A 58 -5.79 14.85 -6.51
N ARG A 59 -6.63 13.99 -5.92
CA ARG A 59 -7.68 14.43 -4.98
C ARG A 59 -7.15 14.94 -3.62
N ASN A 60 -5.86 14.71 -3.34
CA ASN A 60 -5.13 15.16 -2.14
C ASN A 60 -4.13 16.27 -2.50
N ILE A 61 -4.37 16.96 -3.62
CA ILE A 61 -3.60 18.13 -4.07
C ILE A 61 -4.58 19.25 -4.37
N CYS A 62 -4.36 20.42 -3.80
CA CYS A 62 -5.11 21.63 -4.12
C CYS A 62 -4.17 22.72 -4.62
N LEU A 63 -4.72 23.69 -5.36
CA LEU A 63 -4.02 24.95 -5.60
C LEU A 63 -4.35 25.89 -4.45
N PHE A 64 -3.31 26.33 -3.75
CA PHE A 64 -3.40 27.32 -2.70
C PHE A 64 -2.42 28.44 -3.05
N ASP A 65 -2.93 29.67 -3.20
CA ASP A 65 -2.18 30.82 -3.71
C ASP A 65 -1.50 30.57 -5.06
N GLY A 66 -2.16 29.85 -5.96
CA GLY A 66 -1.65 29.52 -7.29
C GLY A 66 -0.62 28.40 -7.33
N GLU A 67 -0.24 27.84 -6.17
CA GLU A 67 0.78 26.80 -6.05
C GLU A 67 0.17 25.47 -5.58
N PRO A 68 0.64 24.31 -6.07
CA PRO A 68 0.23 23.01 -5.55
C PRO A 68 0.58 22.84 -4.07
N ARG A 69 -0.38 22.35 -3.29
CA ARG A 69 -0.21 21.96 -1.88
C ARG A 69 -0.81 20.58 -1.65
N LEU A 70 -0.12 19.78 -0.85
CA LEU A 70 -0.60 18.49 -0.40
C LEU A 70 -1.48 18.67 0.84
N PHE A 71 -2.52 17.87 0.97
CA PHE A 71 -3.37 17.81 2.15
C PHE A 71 -3.91 16.40 2.36
N ASP A 72 -4.41 16.09 3.56
CA ASP A 72 -4.87 14.73 3.93
C ASP A 72 -3.76 13.67 3.93
N CYS A 73 -2.61 14.03 4.50
CA CYS A 73 -1.49 13.11 4.68
C CYS A 73 -1.82 12.05 5.75
N ILE A 74 -1.43 10.80 5.52
CA ILE A 74 -1.49 9.76 6.55
C ILE A 74 -0.39 10.04 7.58
N GLU A 75 -0.72 10.79 8.63
CA GLU A 75 0.23 11.20 9.67
C GLU A 75 0.12 10.38 10.97
N PHE A 76 -0.99 9.67 11.14
CA PHE A 76 -1.35 8.99 12.40
C PHE A 76 -0.69 7.62 12.58
N ASN A 77 -0.09 7.03 11.53
CA ASN A 77 0.53 5.72 11.60
C ASN A 77 1.82 5.67 10.77
N ASP A 78 2.97 5.61 11.45
CA ASP A 78 4.28 5.59 10.83
C ASP A 78 4.50 4.42 9.86
N GLN A 79 3.85 3.26 10.09
CA GLN A 79 3.94 2.11 9.19
C GLN A 79 3.19 2.33 7.87
N ILE A 80 2.11 3.12 7.88
CA ILE A 80 1.33 3.43 6.68
C ILE A 80 1.89 4.67 5.98
N ALA A 81 2.43 5.63 6.74
CA ALA A 81 3.09 6.83 6.22
C ALA A 81 4.43 6.55 5.52
N SER A 82 5.02 5.38 5.78
CA SER A 82 6.30 4.96 5.23
C SER A 82 6.08 4.00 4.06
N ILE A 83 6.34 4.46 2.84
CA ILE A 83 6.16 3.66 1.62
C ILE A 83 7.42 3.68 0.77
N ASP A 84 7.41 2.85 -0.27
CA ASP A 84 8.50 2.73 -1.23
C ASP A 84 8.41 3.80 -2.35
N VAL A 85 9.38 4.73 -2.41
CA VAL A 85 9.49 5.82 -3.42
C VAL A 85 10.89 5.90 -4.05
#